data_AF-A0A7W4JYA2-F1
#
_entry.id   AF-A0A7W4JYA2-F1
#
_cell.length_a   1.000
_cell.length_b   1.000
_cell.length_c   1.000
_cell.angle_alpha   90.00
_cell.angle_beta   90.00
_cell.angle_gamma   90.00
#
_symmetry.space_group_name_H-M   'P 1'
#
loop_
_entity.id
_entity.type
_entity.pdbx_description
1 polymer ?
#
loop_
_entity_poly.entity_id
_entity_poly.type
_entity_poly.pdbx_seq_one_letter_code
_entity_poly.pdbx_strand_id
1 'polypeptide(L)'
;MLPGGSGQIGLQDDGQIRHGDNFVVRTRTRWLRRGYAVLLADAVDGMNLRGLRSSPRYAAVVEALVDFAHAHMAGPVFLLGTSQGAIAAMNGAAHAPTGRVAGVVLTESVSVMGGSRETVFSADPGQVRIPVLIVGNRDDRCNVAPPGAAPDIAAALDHSPDVRVLSVSGGQTRSRKNCGSLTPHGYYGIEVPTVDAIIRWLDGHR
;
A
#
# COMPACT_ATOMS: atom_id res chain seq x y z
N MET A 1 3.99 -6.16 -0.93
CA MET A 1 3.09 -5.38 -0.05
C MET A 1 3.91 -4.55 0.92
N LEU A 2 3.51 -3.30 1.11
CA LEU A 2 4.28 -2.26 1.78
C LEU A 2 3.49 -1.75 3.01
N PRO A 3 3.91 -2.11 4.24
CA PRO A 3 3.24 -1.71 5.46
C PRO A 3 3.33 -0.20 5.76
N GLY A 4 2.29 0.31 6.40
CA GLY A 4 2.20 1.69 6.88
C GLY A 4 2.99 1.96 8.18
N GLY A 5 2.71 3.08 8.83
CA GLY A 5 3.39 3.43 10.10
C GLY A 5 4.91 3.61 9.93
N SER A 6 5.71 3.07 10.85
CA SER A 6 7.18 3.08 10.72
C SER A 6 7.70 2.09 9.67
N GLY A 7 6.86 1.19 9.17
CA GLY A 7 7.27 0.10 8.26
C GLY A 7 7.88 -1.10 8.99
N GLN A 8 8.05 -1.01 10.31
CA GLN A 8 8.58 -2.09 11.14
C GLN A 8 7.47 -3.10 11.42
N ILE A 9 7.53 -4.25 10.76
CA ILE A 9 6.68 -5.41 11.07
C ILE A 9 7.38 -6.36 12.04
N GLY A 10 8.72 -6.28 12.16
CA GLY A 10 9.50 -7.14 13.05
C GLY A 10 9.44 -8.59 12.60
N LEU A 11 9.79 -8.82 11.34
CA LEU A 11 9.98 -10.12 10.73
C LEU A 11 11.24 -10.76 11.33
N GLN A 12 11.08 -11.97 11.86
CA GLN A 12 12.16 -12.77 12.44
C GLN A 12 12.60 -13.86 11.47
N ASP A 13 13.79 -14.43 11.70
CA ASP A 13 14.37 -15.49 10.85
C ASP A 13 13.49 -16.76 10.77
N ASP A 14 12.66 -17.00 11.80
CA ASP A 14 11.68 -18.09 11.85
C ASP A 14 10.36 -17.75 11.14
N GLY A 15 10.26 -16.58 10.50
CA GLY A 15 9.07 -16.09 9.81
C GLY A 15 8.00 -15.49 10.73
N GLN A 16 8.22 -15.42 12.05
CA GLN A 16 7.30 -14.73 12.94
C GLN A 16 7.30 -13.22 12.68
N ILE A 17 6.13 -12.60 12.87
CA ILE A 17 5.93 -11.16 12.67
C ILE A 17 5.48 -10.55 14.01
N ARG A 18 6.32 -9.68 14.58
CA ARG A 18 6.06 -9.04 15.89
C ARG A 18 4.87 -8.07 15.86
N HIS A 19 4.71 -7.32 14.77
CA HIS A 19 3.69 -6.29 14.61
C HIS A 19 2.66 -6.68 13.54
N GLY A 20 1.80 -7.65 13.87
CA GLY A 20 0.85 -8.25 12.95
C GLY A 20 -0.38 -7.41 12.60
N ASP A 21 -0.67 -6.34 13.33
CA ASP A 21 -1.92 -5.56 13.21
C ASP A 21 -1.97 -4.65 11.98
N ASN A 22 -0.91 -4.50 11.20
CA ASN A 22 -1.00 -3.71 9.97
C ASN A 22 -1.95 -4.39 8.95
N PHE A 23 -2.77 -3.63 8.21
CA PHE A 23 -3.74 -4.18 7.27
C PHE A 23 -3.14 -5.18 6.27
N VAL A 24 -2.04 -4.83 5.58
CA VAL A 24 -1.44 -5.71 4.57
C VAL A 24 -0.77 -6.93 5.18
N VAL A 25 -0.35 -6.82 6.45
CA VAL A 25 0.30 -7.90 7.21
C VAL A 25 -0.73 -8.88 7.77
N ARG A 26 -1.79 -8.37 8.42
CA ARG A 26 -2.88 -9.17 8.99
C ARG A 26 -3.64 -9.91 7.91
N THR A 27 -3.77 -9.32 6.72
CA THR A 27 -4.52 -9.93 5.62
C THR A 27 -3.71 -10.94 4.79
N ARG A 28 -2.39 -11.10 5.01
CA ARG A 28 -1.48 -11.94 4.19
C ARG A 28 -2.04 -13.33 3.84
N THR A 29 -2.59 -14.04 4.82
CA THR A 29 -3.13 -15.41 4.64
C THR A 29 -4.33 -15.43 3.69
N ARG A 30 -5.08 -14.33 3.58
CA ARG A 30 -6.22 -14.23 2.66
C ARG A 30 -5.76 -14.20 1.20
N TRP A 31 -4.68 -13.50 0.92
CA TRP A 31 -4.07 -13.45 -0.41
C TRP A 31 -3.53 -14.82 -0.81
N LEU A 32 -2.82 -15.48 0.11
CA LEU A 32 -2.31 -16.86 -0.09
C LEU A 32 -3.44 -17.83 -0.43
N ARG A 33 -4.57 -17.77 0.30
CA ARG A 33 -5.76 -18.60 0.01
C ARG A 33 -6.43 -18.32 -1.34
N ARG A 34 -6.09 -17.21 -1.99
CA ARG A 34 -6.57 -16.84 -3.33
C ARG A 34 -5.51 -17.05 -4.41
N GLY A 35 -4.45 -17.80 -4.09
CA GLY A 35 -3.40 -18.18 -5.04
C GLY A 35 -2.41 -17.06 -5.36
N TYR A 36 -2.37 -15.99 -4.56
CA TYR A 36 -1.34 -14.96 -4.68
C TYR A 36 -0.12 -15.36 -3.84
N ALA A 37 1.07 -15.13 -4.37
CA ALA A 37 2.25 -15.00 -3.53
C ALA A 37 2.30 -13.62 -2.89
N VAL A 38 2.83 -13.57 -1.66
CA VAL A 38 2.93 -12.34 -0.88
C VAL A 38 4.38 -12.12 -0.47
N LEU A 39 4.96 -11.05 -0.98
CA LEU A 39 6.20 -10.47 -0.47
C LEU A 39 5.85 -9.34 0.51
N LEU A 40 6.16 -9.52 1.80
CA LEU A 40 6.02 -8.47 2.83
C LEU A 40 7.38 -7.81 3.05
N ALA A 41 7.44 -6.49 2.92
CA ALA A 41 8.66 -5.73 3.23
C ALA A 41 8.67 -5.32 4.71
N ASP A 42 9.74 -5.67 5.42
CA ASP A 42 10.05 -5.09 6.74
C ASP A 42 11.08 -3.96 6.58
N ALA A 43 11.10 -3.04 7.55
CA ALA A 43 12.16 -2.05 7.64
C ALA A 43 13.46 -2.72 8.11
N VAL A 44 14.51 -2.57 7.30
CA VAL A 44 15.86 -3.08 7.60
C VAL A 44 16.32 -2.55 8.96
N ASP A 45 16.85 -3.44 9.80
CA ASP A 45 17.40 -3.16 11.13
C ASP A 45 16.49 -2.33 12.05
N GLY A 46 15.17 -2.48 11.89
CA GLY A 46 14.20 -1.73 12.70
C GLY A 46 14.20 -0.23 12.43
N MET A 47 14.68 0.20 11.26
CA MET A 47 14.66 1.60 10.85
C MET A 47 13.23 2.16 10.85
N ASN A 48 13.07 3.45 11.13
CA ASN A 48 11.79 4.12 10.98
C ASN A 48 11.70 4.75 9.59
N LEU A 49 10.82 4.23 8.74
CA LEU A 49 10.67 4.68 7.35
C LEU A 49 9.83 5.96 7.18
N ARG A 50 9.40 6.62 8.26
CA ARG A 50 8.67 7.89 8.17
C ARG A 50 9.57 8.98 7.56
N GLY A 51 9.11 9.60 6.48
CA GLY A 51 9.83 10.67 5.79
C GLY A 51 10.88 10.16 4.80
N LEU A 52 10.94 8.85 4.55
CA LEU A 52 11.95 8.23 3.70
C LEU A 52 11.37 7.55 2.47
N ARG A 53 10.06 7.30 2.43
CA ARG A 53 9.43 6.41 1.44
C ARG A 53 9.29 7.03 0.07
N SER A 54 9.20 8.35 -0.03
CA SER A 54 9.19 9.06 -1.31
C SER A 54 10.59 9.32 -1.88
N SER A 55 11.66 8.90 -1.20
CA SER A 55 13.03 9.16 -1.65
C SER A 55 13.44 8.26 -2.82
N PRO A 56 14.36 8.72 -3.70
CA PRO A 56 14.95 7.86 -4.74
C PRO A 56 15.63 6.60 -4.17
N ARG A 57 16.24 6.71 -2.99
CA ARG A 57 16.84 5.57 -2.30
C ARG A 57 15.82 4.49 -1.99
N TYR A 58 14.62 4.87 -1.53
CA TYR A 58 13.58 3.91 -1.22
C TYR A 58 12.89 3.36 -2.48
N ALA A 59 12.87 4.13 -3.58
CA ALA A 59 12.43 3.63 -4.88
C ALA A 59 13.29 2.42 -5.32
N ALA A 60 14.62 2.54 -5.21
CA ALA A 60 15.55 1.44 -5.51
C ALA A 60 15.35 0.21 -4.61
N VAL A 61 14.93 0.40 -3.36
CA VAL A 61 14.56 -0.72 -2.47
C VAL A 61 13.30 -1.41 -2.99
N VAL A 62 12.29 -0.66 -3.43
CA VAL A 62 11.06 -1.25 -3.99
C VAL A 62 11.35 -1.96 -5.31
N GLU A 63 12.23 -1.42 -6.16
CA GLU A 63 12.70 -2.09 -7.37
C GLU A 63 13.38 -3.42 -7.06
N ALA A 64 14.30 -3.45 -6.09
CA ALA A 64 14.94 -4.70 -5.66
C ALA A 64 13.94 -5.75 -5.13
N LEU A 65 12.86 -5.32 -4.46
CA LEU A 65 11.78 -6.22 -4.04
C LEU A 65 10.99 -6.77 -5.24
N VAL A 66 10.77 -5.96 -6.28
CA VAL A 66 10.14 -6.40 -7.54
C VAL A 66 11.05 -7.41 -8.25
N ASP A 67 12.36 -7.14 -8.32
CA ASP A 67 13.35 -8.07 -8.88
C ASP A 67 13.37 -9.40 -8.13
N PHE A 68 13.36 -9.34 -6.80
CA PHE A 68 13.26 -10.53 -5.96
C PHE A 68 12.00 -11.34 -6.26
N ALA A 69 10.84 -10.68 -6.42
CA ALA A 69 9.60 -11.36 -6.75
C ALA A 69 9.67 -12.09 -8.10
N HIS A 70 10.19 -11.42 -9.14
CA HIS A 70 10.38 -12.01 -10.48
C HIS A 70 11.37 -13.18 -10.47
N ALA A 71 12.40 -13.13 -9.63
CA ALA A 71 13.39 -14.21 -9.53
C ALA A 71 12.82 -15.50 -8.90
N HIS A 72 11.76 -15.40 -8.10
CA HIS A 72 11.20 -16.54 -7.37
C HIS A 72 9.88 -17.04 -7.96
N MET A 73 9.17 -16.21 -8.72
CA MET A 73 7.85 -16.55 -9.25
C MET A 73 7.60 -15.98 -10.63
N ALA A 74 7.03 -16.80 -11.50
CA ALA A 74 6.50 -16.36 -12.77
C ALA A 74 5.13 -15.67 -12.57
N GLY A 75 4.91 -14.57 -13.27
CA GLY A 75 3.63 -13.87 -13.30
C GLY A 75 3.75 -12.36 -13.09
N PRO A 76 2.62 -11.64 -13.18
CA PRO A 76 2.58 -10.20 -12.97
C PRO A 76 2.88 -9.84 -11.50
N VAL A 77 3.72 -8.82 -11.30
CA VAL A 77 4.01 -8.25 -9.97
C VAL A 77 3.19 -7.00 -9.76
N PHE A 78 2.49 -6.93 -8.63
CA PHE A 78 1.71 -5.77 -8.22
C PHE A 78 2.29 -5.16 -6.94
N LEU A 79 2.30 -3.84 -6.87
CA LEU A 79 2.60 -3.11 -5.64
C LEU A 79 1.31 -2.85 -4.87
N LEU A 80 1.33 -3.06 -3.56
CA LEU A 80 0.19 -2.75 -2.69
C LEU A 80 0.71 -2.11 -1.42
N GLY A 81 0.29 -0.87 -1.16
CA GLY A 81 0.69 -0.09 0.01
C GLY A 81 -0.52 0.36 0.83
N THR A 82 -0.32 0.48 2.16
CA THR A 82 -1.34 1.01 3.06
C THR A 82 -0.83 2.21 3.87
N SER A 83 -1.64 3.26 4.03
CA SER A 83 -1.26 4.45 4.79
C SER A 83 0.04 5.04 4.24
N GLN A 84 1.07 5.22 5.06
CA GLN A 84 2.39 5.63 4.58
C GLN A 84 3.06 4.63 3.64
N GLY A 85 2.71 3.34 3.70
CA GLY A 85 3.16 2.34 2.75
C GLY A 85 2.64 2.60 1.33
N ALA A 86 1.53 3.33 1.17
CA ALA A 86 1.05 3.79 -0.13
C ALA A 86 2.02 4.79 -0.79
N ILE A 87 2.78 5.57 0.00
CA ILE A 87 3.84 6.46 -0.51
C ILE A 87 4.95 5.63 -1.15
N ALA A 88 5.38 4.55 -0.49
CA ALA A 88 6.36 3.63 -1.06
C ALA A 88 5.84 2.92 -2.31
N ALA A 89 4.56 2.53 -2.33
CA ALA A 89 3.95 1.87 -3.48
C ALA A 89 3.87 2.81 -4.68
N MET A 90 3.45 4.06 -4.44
CA MET A 90 3.46 5.13 -5.45
C MET A 90 4.88 5.36 -5.98
N ASN A 91 5.86 5.51 -5.09
CA ASN A 91 7.25 5.75 -5.45
C ASN A 91 7.82 4.62 -6.33
N GLY A 92 7.54 3.36 -5.97
CA GLY A 92 7.91 2.22 -6.79
C GLY A 92 7.20 2.20 -8.15
N ALA A 93 5.92 2.55 -8.21
CA ALA A 93 5.17 2.61 -9.46
C ALA A 93 5.63 3.74 -10.39
N ALA A 94 6.06 4.87 -9.84
CA ALA A 94 6.55 6.04 -10.56
C ALA A 94 7.94 5.81 -11.16
N HIS A 95 8.77 4.97 -10.52
CA HIS A 95 10.19 4.82 -10.86
C HIS A 95 10.59 3.42 -11.36
N ALA A 96 9.70 2.42 -11.29
CA ALA A 96 10.00 1.09 -11.80
C ALA A 96 10.21 1.12 -13.33
N PRO A 97 11.17 0.33 -13.86
CA PRO A 97 11.30 0.19 -15.31
C PRO A 97 10.01 -0.32 -15.96
N THR A 98 9.74 0.14 -17.17
CA THR A 98 8.55 -0.24 -17.95
C THR A 98 8.38 -1.75 -18.02
N GLY A 99 7.16 -2.23 -17.71
CA GLY A 99 6.80 -3.65 -17.77
C GLY A 99 7.24 -4.49 -16.56
N ARG A 100 7.92 -3.91 -15.57
CA ARG A 100 8.32 -4.64 -14.35
C ARG A 100 7.19 -4.79 -13.34
N VAL A 101 6.25 -3.84 -13.31
CA VAL A 101 5.09 -3.82 -12.41
C VAL A 101 3.81 -3.75 -13.24
N ALA A 102 2.85 -4.63 -12.97
CA ALA A 102 1.60 -4.74 -13.70
C ALA A 102 0.52 -3.74 -13.22
N GLY A 103 0.62 -3.29 -11.98
CA GLY A 103 -0.29 -2.31 -11.39
C GLY A 103 0.04 -1.99 -9.94
N VAL A 104 -0.57 -0.93 -9.42
CA VAL A 104 -0.38 -0.49 -8.04
C VAL A 104 -1.71 -0.25 -7.32
N VAL A 105 -1.80 -0.73 -6.08
CA VAL A 105 -2.93 -0.55 -5.18
C VAL A 105 -2.53 0.33 -4.00
N LEU A 106 -3.25 1.42 -3.81
CA LEU A 106 -3.02 2.43 -2.79
C LEU A 106 -4.20 2.41 -1.82
N THR A 107 -3.97 2.01 -0.57
CA THR A 107 -5.04 1.86 0.43
C THR A 107 -4.87 2.85 1.58
N GLU A 108 -5.92 3.60 1.93
CA GLU A 108 -5.90 4.68 2.93
C GLU A 108 -4.66 5.57 2.85
N SER A 109 -4.31 6.02 1.64
CA SER A 109 -3.08 6.76 1.36
C SER A 109 -2.92 8.00 2.24
N VAL A 110 -1.72 8.18 2.80
CA VAL A 110 -1.37 9.45 3.44
C VAL A 110 -1.26 10.54 2.37
N SER A 111 -2.24 11.43 2.36
CA SER A 111 -2.44 12.48 1.35
C SER A 111 -2.31 13.89 1.91
N VAL A 112 -2.46 14.05 3.23
CA VAL A 112 -2.28 15.34 3.92
C VAL A 112 -0.96 15.32 4.69
N MET A 113 -0.20 16.41 4.55
CA MET A 113 1.12 16.57 5.15
C MET A 113 1.06 16.47 6.67
N GLY A 114 1.62 15.39 7.22
CA GLY A 114 1.69 15.12 8.65
C GLY A 114 3.11 15.22 9.22
N GLY A 115 3.29 14.65 10.41
CA GLY A 115 4.59 14.63 11.09
C GLY A 115 5.70 13.86 10.34
N SER A 116 5.36 12.97 9.40
CA SER A 116 6.37 12.30 8.57
C SER A 116 6.93 13.17 7.44
N ARG A 117 6.36 14.36 7.19
CA ARG A 117 6.84 15.31 6.17
C ARG A 117 6.88 14.76 4.72
N GLU A 118 6.07 13.75 4.42
CA GLU A 118 5.85 13.20 3.09
C GLU A 118 4.38 12.79 2.92
N THR A 119 3.90 12.81 1.68
CA THR A 119 2.59 12.28 1.28
C THR A 119 2.73 11.44 0.03
N VAL A 120 1.64 10.81 -0.41
CA VAL A 120 1.60 10.07 -1.67
C VAL A 120 1.90 10.98 -2.88
N PHE A 121 1.64 12.30 -2.76
CA PHE A 121 1.97 13.28 -3.78
C PHE A 121 3.47 13.62 -3.84
N SER A 122 4.23 13.32 -2.78
CA SER A 122 5.68 13.49 -2.76
C SER A 122 6.43 12.42 -3.56
N ALA A 123 5.72 11.40 -4.06
CA ALA A 123 6.27 10.22 -4.72
C ALA A 123 6.00 10.20 -6.24
N ASP A 124 5.99 11.38 -6.85
CA ASP A 124 5.91 11.60 -8.30
C ASP A 124 4.75 10.86 -9.02
N PRO A 125 3.49 11.01 -8.57
CA PRO A 125 2.35 10.30 -9.17
C PRO A 125 2.21 10.53 -10.69
N GLY A 126 2.58 11.71 -11.19
CA GLY A 126 2.57 12.00 -12.64
C GLY A 126 3.57 11.19 -13.46
N GLN A 127 4.47 10.42 -12.84
CA GLN A 127 5.38 9.49 -13.53
C GLN A 127 4.84 8.06 -13.60
N VAL A 128 3.71 7.76 -12.95
CA VAL A 128 3.09 6.43 -13.04
C VAL A 128 2.53 6.20 -14.45
N ARG A 129 2.88 5.05 -15.05
CA ARG A 129 2.45 4.63 -16.40
C ARG A 129 1.73 3.27 -16.41
N ILE A 130 1.27 2.82 -15.25
CA ILE A 130 0.64 1.51 -15.03
C ILE A 130 -0.73 1.69 -14.36
N PRO A 131 -1.68 0.75 -14.52
CA PRO A 131 -2.98 0.82 -13.87
C PRO A 131 -2.91 1.01 -12.35
N VAL A 132 -3.82 1.82 -11.81
CA VAL A 132 -3.87 2.18 -10.39
C VAL A 132 -5.25 1.96 -9.79
N LEU A 133 -5.29 1.32 -8.62
CA LEU A 133 -6.46 1.26 -7.76
C LEU A 133 -6.21 2.06 -6.48
N ILE A 134 -7.04 3.08 -6.24
CA ILE A 134 -7.07 3.83 -4.98
C ILE A 134 -8.24 3.32 -4.17
N VAL A 135 -7.99 2.89 -2.94
CA VAL A 135 -9.02 2.40 -2.01
C VAL A 135 -9.07 3.33 -0.81
N GLY A 136 -10.25 3.92 -0.58
CA GLY A 136 -10.52 4.78 0.57
C GLY A 136 -11.77 4.35 1.31
N ASN A 137 -11.75 4.46 2.63
CA ASN A 137 -12.86 4.11 3.51
C ASN A 137 -13.59 5.37 3.97
N ARG A 138 -14.86 5.52 3.63
CA ARG A 138 -15.66 6.71 4.02
C ARG A 138 -15.73 6.96 5.53
N ASP A 139 -15.55 5.91 6.33
CA ASP A 139 -15.58 5.99 7.79
C ASP A 139 -14.19 6.19 8.42
N ASP A 140 -13.13 6.34 7.62
CA ASP A 140 -11.82 6.70 8.13
C ASP A 140 -11.82 8.13 8.69
N ARG A 141 -11.28 8.25 9.90
CA ARG A 141 -11.12 9.49 10.66
C ARG A 141 -9.66 9.89 10.82
N CYS A 142 -8.74 9.22 10.12
CA CYS A 142 -7.34 9.56 10.12
C CYS A 142 -7.14 10.93 9.47
N ASN A 143 -6.54 11.86 10.22
CA ASN A 143 -6.36 13.25 9.78
C ASN A 143 -5.38 13.42 8.62
N VAL A 144 -4.51 12.44 8.38
CA VAL A 144 -3.52 12.47 7.29
C VAL A 144 -3.93 11.65 6.05
N ALA A 145 -5.02 10.89 6.14
CA ALA A 145 -5.56 10.07 5.06
C ALA A 145 -7.08 10.25 4.94
N PRO A 146 -7.59 11.49 4.77
CA PRO A 146 -9.02 11.72 4.72
C PRO A 146 -9.65 11.02 3.49
N PRO A 147 -10.86 10.44 3.61
CA PRO A 147 -11.51 9.71 2.52
C PRO A 147 -11.73 10.57 1.27
N GLY A 148 -11.95 11.87 1.47
CA GLY A 148 -12.15 12.85 0.40
C GLY A 148 -10.93 13.12 -0.49
N ALA A 149 -9.73 12.63 -0.12
CA ALA A 149 -8.52 12.86 -0.91
C ALA A 149 -8.32 11.85 -2.05
N ALA A 150 -9.10 10.76 -2.12
CA ALA A 150 -8.94 9.75 -3.17
C ALA A 150 -9.10 10.31 -4.60
N PRO A 151 -10.06 11.21 -4.90
CA PRO A 151 -10.14 11.89 -6.19
C PRO A 151 -8.90 12.75 -6.52
N ASP A 152 -8.32 13.44 -5.53
CA ASP A 152 -7.13 14.27 -5.75
C ASP A 152 -5.90 13.41 -6.10
N ILE A 153 -5.76 12.25 -5.46
CA ILE A 153 -4.73 11.26 -5.81
C ILE A 153 -4.95 10.77 -7.25
N ALA A 154 -6.19 10.49 -7.62
CA ALA A 154 -6.52 10.05 -8.97
C ALA A 154 -6.18 11.12 -10.03
N ALA A 155 -6.48 12.38 -9.75
CA ALA A 155 -6.17 13.50 -10.63
C ALA A 155 -4.65 13.71 -10.84
N ALA A 156 -3.83 13.34 -9.86
CA ALA A 156 -2.37 13.42 -9.96
C ALA A 156 -1.72 12.29 -10.79
N LEU A 157 -2.50 11.28 -11.20
CA LEU A 157 -2.06 10.11 -11.98
C LEU A 157 -2.40 10.28 -13.47
N ASP A 158 -2.15 11.47 -14.01
CA ASP A 158 -2.56 11.93 -15.34
C ASP A 158 -2.04 11.11 -16.53
N HIS A 159 -0.97 10.36 -16.33
CA HIS A 159 -0.38 9.49 -17.35
C HIS A 159 -0.62 7.99 -17.12
N SER A 160 -1.38 7.62 -16.08
CA SER A 160 -1.80 6.23 -15.88
C SER A 160 -2.87 5.85 -16.92
N PRO A 161 -2.82 4.64 -17.51
CA PRO A 161 -3.80 4.20 -18.50
C PRO A 161 -5.18 3.84 -17.90
N ASP A 162 -5.26 3.49 -16.61
CA ASP A 162 -6.51 3.24 -15.88
C ASP A 162 -6.32 3.67 -14.42
N VAL A 163 -7.19 4.53 -13.91
CA VAL A 163 -7.19 4.98 -12.51
C VAL A 163 -8.59 4.79 -11.95
N ARG A 164 -8.71 3.90 -10.95
CA ARG A 164 -10.00 3.62 -10.30
C ARG A 164 -9.98 4.01 -8.85
N VAL A 165 -11.04 4.67 -8.41
CA VAL A 165 -11.30 4.95 -7.00
C VAL A 165 -12.37 3.97 -6.50
N LEU A 166 -11.99 3.13 -5.54
CA LEU A 166 -12.89 2.24 -4.82
C LEU A 166 -13.19 2.84 -3.44
N SER A 167 -14.44 3.23 -3.23
CA SER A 167 -14.92 3.70 -1.93
C SER A 167 -15.58 2.56 -1.15
N VAL A 168 -15.00 2.20 -0.02
CA VAL A 168 -15.58 1.27 0.96
C VAL A 168 -16.13 2.04 2.17
N SER A 169 -16.84 1.35 3.05
CA SER A 169 -17.43 1.94 4.27
C SER A 169 -17.52 0.87 5.34
N GLY A 170 -17.37 1.31 6.59
CA GLY A 170 -17.48 0.52 7.80
C GLY A 170 -16.14 0.27 8.46
N GLY A 171 -16.17 -0.69 9.37
CA GLY A 171 -15.06 -1.05 10.23
C GLY A 171 -15.32 -0.71 11.69
N GLN A 172 -14.54 -1.33 12.56
CA GLN A 172 -14.61 -1.18 14.01
C GLN A 172 -13.41 -0.39 14.49
N THR A 173 -13.59 0.41 15.55
CA THR A 173 -12.50 1.16 16.19
C THR A 173 -12.09 0.47 17.49
N ARG A 174 -10.88 -0.11 17.50
CA ARG A 174 -10.22 -0.70 18.68
C ARG A 174 -8.89 -0.04 19.03
N SER A 175 -8.57 1.08 18.39
CA SER A 175 -7.41 1.91 18.71
C SER A 175 -7.86 3.28 19.20
N ARG A 176 -7.08 3.88 20.12
CA ARG A 176 -7.29 5.26 20.59
C ARG A 176 -6.99 6.31 19.51
N LYS A 177 -6.12 5.97 18.56
CA LYS A 177 -5.75 6.86 17.45
C LYS A 177 -6.57 6.48 16.22
N ASN A 178 -7.18 7.47 15.57
CA ASN A 178 -7.98 7.25 14.35
C ASN A 178 -7.17 6.56 13.24
N CYS A 179 -5.89 6.93 13.07
CA CYS A 179 -4.96 6.32 12.11
C CYS A 179 -4.41 4.94 12.56
N GLY A 180 -4.96 4.33 13.61
CA GLY A 180 -4.52 3.02 14.10
C GLY A 180 -4.92 1.90 13.13
N SER A 181 -4.16 0.81 13.09
CA SER A 181 -4.46 -0.28 12.15
C SER A 181 -5.68 -1.15 12.52
N LEU A 182 -6.18 -1.00 13.75
CA LEU A 182 -7.44 -1.60 14.22
C LEU A 182 -8.55 -0.55 14.29
N THR A 183 -8.72 0.22 13.21
CA THR A 183 -9.80 1.20 13.00
C THR A 183 -10.32 1.08 11.56
N PRO A 184 -11.33 1.87 11.14
CA PRO A 184 -11.66 2.03 9.72
C PRO A 184 -10.46 2.35 8.82
N HIS A 185 -9.43 3.06 9.30
CA HIS A 185 -8.16 3.30 8.59
C HIS A 185 -7.41 2.00 8.21
N GLY A 186 -7.58 0.94 8.99
CA GLY A 186 -7.01 -0.37 8.73
C GLY A 186 -8.04 -1.38 8.22
N TYR A 187 -9.21 -0.92 7.78
CA TYR A 187 -10.35 -1.74 7.36
C TYR A 187 -10.78 -2.78 8.41
N TYR A 188 -10.54 -2.51 9.69
CA TYR A 188 -10.68 -3.51 10.74
C TYR A 188 -12.14 -3.98 10.88
N GLY A 189 -12.40 -5.27 10.72
CA GLY A 189 -13.75 -5.85 10.70
C GLY A 189 -14.41 -5.89 9.33
N ILE A 190 -13.84 -5.26 8.31
CA ILE A 190 -14.30 -5.31 6.91
C ILE A 190 -13.18 -5.74 5.94
N GLU A 191 -12.11 -6.37 6.44
CA GLU A 191 -10.98 -6.77 5.61
C GLU A 191 -11.39 -7.75 4.50
N VAL A 192 -12.37 -8.61 4.80
CA VAL A 192 -12.89 -9.63 3.89
C VAL A 192 -13.43 -9.01 2.59
N PRO A 193 -14.48 -8.17 2.62
CA PRO A 193 -14.99 -7.53 1.41
C PRO A 193 -13.98 -6.58 0.76
N THR A 194 -13.14 -5.87 1.53
CA THR A 194 -12.14 -4.96 0.97
C THR A 194 -11.08 -5.71 0.16
N VAL A 195 -10.46 -6.76 0.72
CA VAL A 195 -9.46 -7.56 0.01
C VAL A 195 -10.07 -8.24 -1.21
N ASP A 196 -11.31 -8.75 -1.11
CA ASP A 196 -11.97 -9.39 -2.25
C ASP A 196 -12.25 -8.41 -3.39
N ALA A 197 -12.54 -7.15 -3.09
CA ALA A 197 -12.69 -6.11 -4.11
C ALA A 197 -11.35 -5.78 -4.78
N ILE A 198 -10.26 -5.71 -4.01
CA ILE A 198 -8.91 -5.50 -4.57
C ILE A 198 -8.53 -6.69 -5.46
N ILE A 199 -8.77 -7.93 -5.01
CA ILE A 199 -8.47 -9.13 -5.80
C ILE A 199 -9.22 -9.13 -7.14
N ARG A 200 -10.51 -8.77 -7.16
CA ARG A 200 -11.25 -8.66 -8.42
C ARG A 200 -10.62 -7.65 -9.40
N TRP A 201 -10.07 -6.56 -8.88
CA TRP A 201 -9.35 -5.59 -9.72
C TRP A 201 -8.02 -6.17 -10.21
N LEU A 202 -7.24 -6.79 -9.34
CA LEU A 202 -5.97 -7.44 -9.70
C LEU A 202 -6.17 -8.51 -10.77
N ASP A 203 -7.17 -9.39 -10.61
CA ASP A 203 -7.46 -10.46 -11.56
C ASP A 203 -7.83 -9.94 -12.96
N GLY A 204 -8.35 -8.71 -13.07
CA GLY A 204 -8.62 -8.05 -14.34
C GLY A 204 -7.40 -7.42 -15.02
N HIS A 205 -6.24 -7.41 -14.36
CA HIS A 205 -4.99 -6.80 -14.84
C HIS A 205 -3.81 -7.80 -14.82
N ARG A 206 -4.10 -9.10 -14.65
CA ARG A 206 -3.12 -10.17 -14.67
C ARG A 206 -2.71 -10.57 -16.07
#